data_AF-A0AAW1ERA0-F1
#
_entry.id   AF-A0AAW1ERA0-F1
#
_cell.length_a   1.000
_cell.length_b   1.000
_cell.length_c   1.000
_cell.angle_alpha   90.00
_cell.angle_beta   90.00
_cell.angle_gamma   90.00
#
_symmetry.space_group_name_H-M   'P 1'
#
loop_
_entity.id
_entity.type
_entity.pdbx_description
1 polymer ?
#
loop_
_entity_poly.entity_id
_entity_poly.type
_entity_poly.pdbx_seq_one_letter_code
_entity_poly.pdbx_strand_id
1 'polypeptide(L)'
;MSNIYSEAKALASNLVICVIPVAKIIIGAIYRNDCPRQHYIPIYLIVEGVFSLVLAVLSCQPPEDGTPKLLSRVCTIWNTLIYLFLFCWFIAGNVWIYSIYEPNYIKNAKRAGPYCDRTLYLFAFWITTLVHILGSLYLVGCFLLSCYVCCLTDNADDDVERQQQTNEGTAC
;
A
#
# COMPACT_ATOMS: atom_id res chain seq x y z
N MET A 1 -12.46 -26.67 -12.32
CA MET A 1 -12.00 -26.81 -10.92
C MET A 1 -10.90 -25.82 -10.55
N SER A 2 -9.91 -25.55 -11.41
CA SER A 2 -8.86 -24.53 -11.20
C SER A 2 -9.41 -23.10 -11.08
N ASN A 3 -10.39 -22.69 -11.91
CA ASN A 3 -11.00 -21.36 -11.80
C ASN A 3 -11.74 -21.15 -10.47
N ILE A 4 -12.47 -22.15 -9.96
CA ILE A 4 -13.18 -22.05 -8.68
C ILE A 4 -12.18 -21.90 -7.51
N TYR A 5 -11.05 -22.62 -7.55
CA TYR A 5 -9.96 -22.45 -6.59
C TYR A 5 -9.27 -21.07 -6.70
N SER A 6 -9.11 -20.54 -7.91
CA SER A 6 -8.54 -19.20 -8.16
C SER A 6 -9.46 -18.09 -7.64
N GLU A 7 -10.76 -18.15 -7.96
CA GLU A 7 -11.78 -17.21 -7.49
C GLU A 7 -11.93 -17.31 -5.96
N ALA A 8 -11.98 -18.51 -5.38
CA ALA A 8 -12.04 -18.70 -3.93
C ALA A 8 -10.79 -18.19 -3.21
N LYS A 9 -9.60 -18.33 -3.81
CA LYS A 9 -8.33 -17.81 -3.27
C LYS A 9 -8.24 -16.29 -3.38
N ALA A 10 -8.73 -15.70 -4.48
CA ALA A 10 -8.85 -14.26 -4.65
C ALA A 10 -9.85 -13.66 -3.65
N LEU A 11 -11.01 -14.29 -3.47
CA LEU A 11 -12.01 -13.91 -2.45
C LEU A 11 -11.48 -14.04 -1.03
N ALA A 12 -10.77 -15.13 -0.70
CA ALA A 12 -10.15 -15.31 0.60
C ALA A 12 -9.02 -14.28 0.87
N SER A 13 -8.20 -13.99 -0.13
CA SER A 13 -7.18 -12.93 -0.06
C SER A 13 -7.82 -11.56 0.16
N ASN A 14 -8.91 -11.25 -0.54
CA ASN A 14 -9.65 -10.00 -0.38
C ASN A 14 -10.24 -9.86 1.03
N LEU A 15 -10.77 -10.94 1.61
CA LEU A 15 -11.29 -10.95 2.98
C LEU A 15 -10.20 -10.64 4.02
N VAL A 16 -9.01 -11.22 3.87
CA VAL A 16 -7.86 -10.95 4.76
C VAL A 16 -7.39 -9.49 4.60
N ILE A 17 -7.39 -8.97 3.38
CA ILE A 17 -7.01 -7.57 3.09
C ILE A 17 -8.00 -6.58 3.71
N CYS A 18 -9.28 -6.94 3.87
CA CYS A 18 -10.30 -6.08 4.49
C CYS A 18 -10.19 -5.96 6.02
N VAL A 19 -9.51 -6.90 6.70
CA VAL A 19 -9.39 -6.89 8.17
C VAL A 19 -8.69 -5.64 8.67
N ILE A 20 -7.58 -5.25 8.02
CA ILE A 20 -6.78 -4.09 8.40
C ILE A 20 -7.55 -2.77 8.20
N PRO A 21 -8.17 -2.49 7.03
CA PRO A 21 -9.06 -1.34 6.83
C PRO A 21 -10.19 -1.25 7.85
N VAL A 22 -10.85 -2.37 8.16
CA VAL A 22 -11.95 -2.40 9.13
C VAL A 22 -11.44 -2.07 10.53
N ALA A 23 -10.29 -2.61 10.93
CA ALA A 23 -9.66 -2.26 12.21
C ALA A 23 -9.32 -0.76 12.30
N LYS A 24 -8.78 -0.16 11.23
CA LYS A 24 -8.51 1.29 11.17
C LYS A 24 -9.77 2.12 11.37
N ILE A 25 -10.87 1.72 10.72
CA ILE A 25 -12.17 2.42 10.85
C ILE A 25 -12.72 2.28 12.27
N ILE A 26 -12.71 1.08 12.85
CA ILE A 26 -13.25 0.82 14.21
C ILE A 26 -12.44 1.59 15.25
N ILE A 27 -11.11 1.46 15.22
CA ILE A 27 -10.23 2.15 16.17
C ILE A 27 -10.32 3.67 15.97
N GLY A 28 -10.34 4.16 14.73
CA GLY A 28 -10.55 5.59 14.46
C GLY A 28 -11.91 6.11 14.94
N ALA A 29 -12.98 5.30 14.84
CA ALA A 29 -14.32 5.70 15.26
C ALA A 29 -14.50 5.68 16.79
N ILE A 30 -13.99 4.64 17.48
CA ILE A 30 -14.12 4.48 18.94
C ILE A 30 -13.35 5.59 19.66
N TYR A 31 -12.09 5.79 19.28
CA TYR A 31 -11.21 6.76 19.96
C TYR A 31 -11.36 8.20 19.42
N ARG A 32 -12.39 8.48 18.60
CA ARG A 32 -12.64 9.80 18.01
C ARG A 32 -12.84 10.89 19.06
N ASN A 33 -13.50 10.55 20.17
CA ASN A 33 -13.89 11.51 21.21
C ASN A 33 -12.91 11.57 22.40
N ASP A 34 -12.00 10.61 22.52
CA ASP A 34 -11.08 10.49 23.65
C ASP A 34 -9.79 11.33 23.49
N CYS A 35 -9.58 11.97 22.32
CA CYS A 35 -8.46 12.87 22.04
C CYS A 35 -8.94 14.27 21.58
N PRO A 36 -9.31 15.19 22.49
CA PRO A 36 -9.77 16.54 22.13
C PRO A 36 -8.69 17.42 21.48
N ARG A 37 -7.42 17.02 21.54
CA ARG A 37 -6.28 17.77 20.98
C ARG A 37 -5.98 17.46 19.51
N GLN A 38 -6.38 16.29 18.98
CA GLN A 38 -5.98 15.90 17.63
C GLN A 38 -6.98 14.98 16.94
N HIS A 39 -8.11 15.56 16.53
CA HIS A 39 -9.11 14.89 15.69
C HIS A 39 -8.54 14.37 14.36
N TYR A 40 -7.39 14.87 13.90
CA TYR A 40 -6.82 14.52 12.60
C TYR A 40 -6.26 13.09 12.51
N ILE A 41 -5.76 12.48 13.60
CA ILE A 41 -5.28 11.09 13.57
C ILE A 41 -6.41 10.07 13.37
N PRO A 42 -7.51 10.11 14.16
CA PRO A 42 -8.63 9.22 13.91
C PRO A 42 -9.25 9.44 12.52
N ILE A 43 -9.37 10.69 12.06
CA ILE A 43 -9.86 11.02 10.71
C ILE A 43 -8.93 10.44 9.64
N TYR A 44 -7.61 10.53 9.83
CA TYR A 44 -6.63 9.92 8.93
C TYR A 44 -6.86 8.42 8.75
N LEU A 45 -6.97 7.68 9.86
CA LEU A 45 -7.19 6.23 9.86
C LEU A 45 -8.52 5.84 9.20
N ILE A 46 -9.60 6.60 9.47
CA ILE A 46 -10.91 6.34 8.87
C ILE A 46 -10.88 6.57 7.36
N VAL A 47 -10.35 7.70 6.92
CA VAL A 47 -10.28 8.06 5.50
C VAL A 47 -9.43 7.04 4.74
N GLU A 48 -8.24 6.72 5.24
CA GLU A 48 -7.36 5.71 4.64
C GLU A 48 -8.03 4.32 4.57
N GLY A 49 -8.72 3.91 5.64
CA GLY A 49 -9.46 2.64 5.70
C GLY A 49 -10.63 2.57 4.71
N VAL A 50 -11.43 3.65 4.59
CA VAL A 50 -12.57 3.70 3.67
C VAL A 50 -12.11 3.65 2.22
N PHE A 51 -11.13 4.46 1.83
CA PHE A 51 -10.62 4.45 0.45
C PHE A 51 -9.96 3.10 0.09
N SER A 52 -9.29 2.45 1.04
CA SER A 52 -8.76 1.09 0.86
C SER A 52 -9.87 0.06 0.65
N LEU A 53 -10.97 0.15 1.41
CA LEU A 53 -12.12 -0.73 1.26
C LEU A 53 -12.84 -0.49 -0.07
N VAL A 54 -12.97 0.77 -0.49
CA VAL A 54 -13.54 1.16 -1.78
C VAL A 54 -12.72 0.56 -2.92
N LEU A 55 -11.38 0.60 -2.87
CA LEU A 55 -10.52 -0.07 -3.84
C LEU A 55 -10.73 -1.59 -3.87
N ALA A 56 -10.86 -2.24 -2.71
CA ALA A 56 -11.09 -3.68 -2.63
C ALA A 56 -12.44 -4.09 -3.24
N VAL A 57 -13.49 -3.31 -2.97
CA VAL A 57 -14.86 -3.57 -3.45
C VAL A 57 -15.03 -3.18 -4.91
N LEU A 58 -14.40 -2.09 -5.37
CA LEU A 58 -14.41 -1.65 -6.77
C LEU A 58 -13.39 -2.41 -7.64
N SER A 59 -13.09 -3.67 -7.31
CA SER A 59 -12.31 -4.55 -8.19
C SER A 59 -13.07 -4.72 -9.51
N CYS A 60 -12.82 -3.82 -10.46
CA CYS A 60 -13.49 -3.80 -11.76
C CYS A 60 -13.03 -5.02 -12.55
N GLN A 61 -13.72 -6.15 -12.36
CA GLN A 61 -13.57 -7.34 -13.16
C GLN A 61 -13.90 -6.96 -14.62
N PRO A 62 -13.00 -7.20 -15.59
CA PRO A 62 -13.32 -6.94 -16.98
C PRO A 62 -14.50 -7.83 -17.39
N PRO A 63 -15.60 -7.24 -17.90
CA PRO A 63 -16.72 -8.05 -18.38
C PRO A 63 -16.24 -8.89 -19.57
N GLU A 64 -16.56 -10.19 -19.55
CA GLU A 64 -16.13 -11.18 -20.54
C GLU A 64 -16.76 -10.94 -21.94
N ASP A 65 -17.79 -10.09 -22.02
CA ASP A 65 -18.52 -9.82 -23.26
C ASP A 65 -18.42 -8.37 -23.74
N GLY A 66 -17.99 -8.25 -25.01
CA GLY A 66 -17.93 -7.08 -25.89
C GLY A 66 -18.56 -5.76 -25.42
N THR A 67 -17.75 -4.93 -24.76
CA THR A 67 -17.88 -3.46 -24.54
C THR A 67 -18.70 -3.02 -23.30
N PRO A 68 -18.01 -2.41 -22.32
CA PRO A 68 -18.12 -0.96 -22.15
C PRO A 68 -16.74 -0.32 -21.90
N LYS A 69 -16.07 0.09 -22.98
CA LYS A 69 -14.78 0.83 -22.97
C LYS A 69 -14.81 2.05 -22.04
N LEU A 70 -15.98 2.66 -21.89
CA LEU A 70 -16.20 3.82 -21.01
C LEU A 70 -16.14 3.42 -19.53
N LEU A 71 -16.79 2.33 -19.12
CA LEU A 71 -16.84 1.89 -17.72
C LEU A 71 -15.45 1.47 -17.24
N SER A 72 -14.72 0.71 -18.06
CA SER A 72 -13.33 0.33 -17.77
C SER A 72 -12.43 1.56 -17.67
N ARG A 73 -12.55 2.54 -18.59
CA ARG A 73 -11.78 3.78 -18.54
C ARG A 73 -12.12 4.62 -17.31
N VAL A 74 -13.40 4.71 -16.94
CA VAL A 74 -13.87 5.40 -15.73
C VAL A 74 -13.35 4.69 -14.47
N CYS A 75 -13.39 3.36 -14.40
CA CYS A 75 -12.78 2.57 -13.32
C CYS A 75 -11.28 2.86 -13.19
N THR A 76 -10.54 2.85 -14.30
CA THR A 76 -9.10 3.15 -14.28
C THR A 76 -8.84 4.55 -13.77
N ILE A 77 -9.54 5.56 -14.29
CA ILE A 77 -9.40 6.95 -13.83
C ILE A 77 -9.75 7.07 -12.35
N TRP A 78 -10.83 6.44 -11.90
CA TRP A 78 -11.28 6.46 -10.51
C TRP A 78 -10.25 5.82 -9.58
N ASN A 79 -9.72 4.65 -9.94
CA ASN A 79 -8.67 3.98 -9.18
C ASN A 79 -7.40 4.84 -9.12
N THR A 80 -6.96 5.41 -10.25
CA THR A 80 -5.82 6.33 -10.27
C THR A 80 -6.03 7.53 -9.35
N LEU A 81 -7.22 8.15 -9.36
CA LEU A 81 -7.55 9.26 -8.47
C LEU A 81 -7.52 8.85 -7.00
N ILE A 82 -8.07 7.68 -6.65
CA ILE A 82 -8.02 7.17 -5.27
C ILE A 82 -6.57 6.93 -4.85
N TYR A 83 -5.74 6.31 -5.69
CA TYR A 83 -4.33 6.08 -5.36
C TYR A 83 -3.57 7.39 -5.16
N LEU A 84 -3.79 8.39 -6.01
CA LEU A 84 -3.21 9.72 -5.86
C LEU A 84 -3.64 10.38 -4.55
N PHE A 85 -4.94 10.32 -4.26
CA PHE A 85 -5.48 10.85 -3.02
C PHE A 85 -4.88 10.14 -1.80
N LEU A 86 -4.85 8.81 -1.80
CA LEU A 86 -4.26 8.00 -0.74
C LEU A 86 -2.78 8.33 -0.54
N PHE A 87 -2.03 8.55 -1.61
CA PHE A 87 -0.62 8.94 -1.53
C PHE A 87 -0.44 10.31 -0.85
N CYS A 88 -1.16 11.33 -1.31
CA CYS A 88 -1.12 12.65 -0.67
C CYS A 88 -1.60 12.61 0.78
N TRP A 89 -2.66 11.84 1.05
CA TRP A 89 -3.23 11.66 2.37
C TRP A 89 -2.27 10.93 3.31
N PHE A 90 -1.56 9.93 2.82
CA PHE A 90 -0.51 9.21 3.55
C PHE A 90 0.61 10.17 4.00
N ILE A 91 1.06 11.07 3.12
CA ILE A 91 2.05 12.10 3.47
C ILE A 91 1.52 13.00 4.59
N ALA A 92 0.27 13.47 4.48
CA ALA A 92 -0.36 14.27 5.52
C ALA A 92 -0.48 13.50 6.86
N GLY A 93 -0.83 12.21 6.79
CA GLY A 93 -0.85 11.31 7.95
C GLY A 93 0.48 11.21 8.67
N ASN A 94 1.57 11.07 7.92
CA ASN A 94 2.92 11.07 8.49
C ASN A 94 3.19 12.37 9.23
N VAL A 95 2.90 13.53 8.63
CA VAL A 95 3.06 14.84 9.30
C VAL A 95 2.23 14.90 10.59
N TRP A 96 0.99 14.40 10.59
CA TRP A 96 0.15 14.40 11.78
C TRP A 96 0.64 13.47 12.88
N ILE A 97 1.19 12.31 12.53
CA ILE A 97 1.78 11.36 13.49
C ILE A 97 3.07 11.94 14.07
N TYR A 98 3.97 12.44 13.23
CA TYR A 98 5.26 13.00 13.67
C TYR A 98 5.14 14.35 14.38
N SER A 99 4.08 15.14 14.11
CA SER A 99 3.82 16.41 14.80
C SER A 99 3.54 16.24 16.30
N ILE A 100 3.20 15.04 16.78
CA ILE A 100 2.97 14.74 18.21
C ILE A 100 4.14 13.97 18.80
N TYR A 101 5.31 13.99 18.17
CA TYR A 101 6.50 13.33 18.69
C TYR A 101 7.12 14.11 19.87
N GLU A 102 6.31 14.34 20.92
CA GLU A 102 6.67 14.62 22.31
C GLU A 102 5.42 14.39 23.21
N PRO A 103 4.93 13.14 23.31
CA PRO A 103 3.72 12.86 24.10
C PRO A 103 3.95 13.16 25.58
N ASN A 104 3.19 14.10 26.12
CA ASN A 104 3.13 14.36 27.56
C ASN A 104 2.23 13.30 28.23
N TYR A 105 2.85 12.33 28.90
CA TYR A 105 2.18 11.16 29.49
C TYR A 105 1.57 11.38 30.89
N ILE A 106 1.42 12.64 31.35
CA ILE A 106 1.02 12.92 32.75
C ILE A 106 -0.49 13.20 32.86
N LYS A 107 -1.23 12.25 33.45
CA LYS A 107 -2.69 12.27 33.63
C LYS A 107 -3.27 13.39 34.53
N ASN A 108 -2.46 14.06 35.36
CA ASN A 108 -2.96 14.89 36.46
C ASN A 108 -2.57 16.38 36.42
N ALA A 109 -1.93 16.86 35.35
CA ALA A 109 -1.58 18.27 35.25
C ALA A 109 -2.65 19.03 34.45
N LYS A 110 -3.47 19.84 35.12
CA LYS A 110 -4.35 20.87 34.50
C LYS A 110 -3.59 21.92 33.64
N ARG A 111 -2.31 21.68 33.29
CA ARG A 111 -1.46 22.65 32.59
C ARG A 111 -0.31 22.09 31.73
N ALA A 112 -0.21 20.77 31.46
CA ALA A 112 0.94 20.25 30.69
C ALA A 112 0.56 19.22 29.61
N GLY A 113 0.53 19.68 28.35
CA GLY A 113 0.64 18.84 27.14
C GLY A 113 -0.59 17.99 26.72
N PRO A 114 -0.67 17.54 25.45
CA PRO A 114 -1.86 16.96 24.86
C PRO A 114 -2.09 15.52 25.32
N TYR A 115 -3.14 15.29 26.10
CA TYR A 115 -3.62 13.95 26.44
C TYR A 115 -4.23 13.28 25.19
N CYS A 116 -3.64 12.18 24.73
CA CYS A 116 -4.26 11.29 23.75
C CYS A 116 -4.02 9.83 24.15
N ASP A 117 -4.97 8.95 23.85
CA ASP A 117 -4.89 7.54 24.22
C ASP A 117 -3.68 6.87 23.55
N ARG A 118 -2.83 6.28 24.38
CA ARG A 118 -1.59 5.61 23.97
C ARG A 118 -1.87 4.53 22.92
N THR A 119 -3.02 3.86 23.01
CA THR A 119 -3.40 2.76 22.11
C THR A 119 -3.60 3.24 20.68
N LEU A 120 -4.32 4.35 20.49
CA LEU A 120 -4.59 4.92 19.17
C LEU A 120 -3.30 5.37 18.48
N TYR A 121 -2.44 6.08 19.22
CA TYR A 121 -1.17 6.56 18.69
C TYR A 121 -0.25 5.39 18.30
N LEU A 122 -0.07 4.40 19.19
CA LEU A 122 0.74 3.23 18.86
C LEU A 122 0.16 2.49 17.66
N PHE A 123 -1.15 2.29 17.58
CA PHE A 123 -1.77 1.63 16.44
C PHE A 123 -1.49 2.35 15.12
N ALA A 124 -1.73 3.67 15.07
CA ALA A 124 -1.45 4.47 13.87
C ALA A 124 0.03 4.43 13.48
N PHE A 125 0.92 4.53 14.47
CA PHE A 125 2.37 4.48 14.26
C PHE A 125 2.84 3.12 13.73
N TRP A 126 2.41 2.02 14.35
CA TRP A 126 2.78 0.66 13.94
C TRP A 126 2.28 0.32 12.55
N ILE A 127 1.01 0.64 12.26
CA ILE A 127 0.42 0.45 10.93
C ILE A 127 1.21 1.24 9.87
N THR A 128 1.49 2.52 10.13
CA THR A 128 2.24 3.37 9.19
C THR A 128 3.65 2.86 8.98
N THR A 129 4.30 2.38 10.05
CA THR A 129 5.64 1.78 10.00
C THR A 129 5.64 0.50 9.17
N LEU A 130 4.65 -0.38 9.35
CA LEU A 130 4.51 -1.61 8.55
C LEU A 130 4.37 -1.30 7.06
N VAL A 131 3.56 -0.33 6.69
CA VAL A 131 3.39 0.10 5.29
C VAL A 131 4.72 0.59 4.70
N HIS A 132 5.50 1.37 5.46
CA HIS A 132 6.82 1.83 5.01
C HIS A 132 7.82 0.69 4.82
N ILE A 133 7.88 -0.27 5.76
CA ILE A 133 8.80 -1.41 5.68
C ILE A 133 8.46 -2.27 4.46
N LEU A 134 7.18 -2.57 4.25
CA LEU A 134 6.74 -3.37 3.11
C LEU A 134 6.99 -2.63 1.79
N GLY A 135 6.69 -1.32 1.75
CA GLY A 135 6.94 -0.48 0.57
C GLY A 135 8.43 -0.38 0.22
N SER A 136 9.30 -0.19 1.21
CA SER A 136 10.75 -0.12 0.99
C SER A 136 11.32 -1.46 0.52
N LEU A 137 10.89 -2.57 1.12
CA LEU A 137 11.29 -3.91 0.69
C LEU A 137 10.87 -4.18 -0.76
N TYR A 138 9.65 -3.79 -1.14
CA TYR A 138 9.17 -3.92 -2.51
C TYR A 138 10.02 -3.12 -3.51
N LEU A 139 10.32 -1.86 -3.20
CA LEU A 139 11.16 -1.02 -4.05
C LEU A 139 12.58 -1.57 -4.20
N VAL A 140 13.19 -2.01 -3.10
CA VAL A 140 14.52 -2.65 -3.13
C VAL A 140 14.48 -3.96 -3.93
N GLY A 141 13.45 -4.78 -3.74
CA GLY A 141 13.24 -6.00 -4.50
C GLY A 141 13.13 -5.73 -6.01
N CYS A 142 12.33 -4.75 -6.42
CA CYS A 142 12.22 -4.35 -7.82
C CYS A 142 13.56 -3.85 -8.39
N PHE A 143 14.31 -3.06 -7.62
CA PHE A 143 15.63 -2.57 -8.04
C PHE A 143 16.60 -3.74 -8.25
N LEU A 144 16.71 -4.66 -7.30
CA LEU A 144 17.59 -5.83 -7.40
C LEU A 144 17.19 -6.75 -8.55
N LEU A 145 15.89 -6.97 -8.78
CA LEU A 145 15.39 -7.75 -9.90
C LEU A 145 15.70 -7.07 -11.24
N SER A 146 15.53 -5.75 -11.33
CA SER A 146 15.87 -5.01 -12.55
C SER A 146 17.38 -5.08 -12.85
N CYS A 147 18.23 -4.93 -11.83
CA CYS A 147 19.68 -5.11 -11.97
C CYS A 147 20.03 -6.54 -12.38
N TYR A 148 19.40 -7.55 -11.78
CA TYR A 148 19.62 -8.94 -12.13
C TYR A 148 19.24 -9.24 -13.59
N VAL A 149 18.09 -8.74 -14.06
CA VAL A 149 17.67 -8.89 -15.46
C VAL A 149 18.64 -8.18 -16.41
N CYS A 150 19.07 -6.96 -16.10
CA CYS A 150 20.06 -6.24 -16.92
C CYS A 150 21.41 -6.98 -16.97
N CYS A 151 21.87 -7.57 -15.87
CA CYS A 151 23.09 -8.37 -15.87
C CYS A 151 22.92 -9.70 -16.62
N LEU A 152 21.75 -10.33 -16.57
CA LEU A 152 21.48 -11.55 -17.34
C LEU A 152 21.49 -11.30 -18.85
N THR A 153 20.97 -10.15 -19.31
CA THR A 153 20.97 -9.80 -20.73
C THR A 153 22.38 -9.57 -21.28
N ASP A 154 23.28 -8.97 -20.48
CA ASP A 154 24.67 -8.71 -20.87
C ASP A 154 25.46 -10.02 -21.11
N ASN A 155 25.31 -11.00 -20.21
CA ASN A 155 25.95 -12.31 -20.36
C ASN A 155 25.41 -13.09 -21.58
N ALA A 156 24.16 -12.86 -21.98
CA ALA A 156 23.58 -13.53 -23.15
C ALA A 156 24.15 -12.98 -24.46
N ASP A 157 24.49 -11.69 -24.52
CA ASP A 157 25.10 -11.07 -25.70
C ASP A 157 26.56 -11.53 -25.88
N ASP A 158 27.33 -11.65 -24.80
CA ASP A 158 28.70 -12.19 -24.82
C ASP A 158 28.77 -13.63 -25.35
N ASP A 159 27.79 -14.47 -25.00
CA ASP A 159 27.71 -15.85 -25.48
C ASP A 159 27.39 -15.93 -26.99
N VAL A 160 26.57 -15.00 -27.51
CA VAL A 160 26.27 -14.90 -28.94
C VAL A 160 27.51 -14.45 -29.73
N GLU A 161 28.23 -13.43 -29.26
CA GLU A 161 29.48 -13.00 -29.89
C GLU A 161 30.55 -14.11 -29.88
N ARG A 162 30.67 -14.87 -28.79
CA ARG A 162 31.60 -16.02 -28.73
C ARG A 162 31.23 -17.16 -29.69
N GLN A 163 29.95 -17.44 -29.90
CA GLN A 163 29.54 -18.44 -30.88
C GLN A 163 29.81 -17.99 -32.31
N GLN A 164 29.67 -16.69 -32.60
CA GLN A 164 29.97 -16.13 -33.92
C GLN A 164 31.47 -16.23 -34.25
N GLN A 165 32.35 -15.89 -33.29
CA GLN A 165 33.81 -16.06 -33.44
C GLN A 165 34.23 -17.54 -33.58
N THR A 166 33.54 -18.46 -32.89
CA THR A 166 33.82 -19.90 -33.01
C THR A 166 33.42 -20.43 -34.40
N ASN A 167 32.29 -19.97 -34.95
CA ASN A 167 31.84 -20.37 -36.27
C ASN A 167 32.74 -19.81 -37.40
N GLU A 168 33.27 -18.59 -37.26
CA GLU A 168 34.25 -18.05 -38.23
C GLU A 168 35.63 -18.72 -38.12
N GLY A 169 36.06 -19.13 -36.93
CA GLY A 169 37.34 -19.83 -36.71
C GLY A 169 37.37 -21.30 -37.19
N THR A 170 36.21 -21.90 -37.47
CA THR A 170 36.09 -23.30 -37.94
C THR A 170 35.87 -23.39 -39.47
N ALA A 171 35.88 -22.26 -40.18
CA ALA A 171 35.65 -22.17 -41.62
C ALA A 171 36.92 -22.22 -42.50
N CYS A 172 38.08 -22.59 -41.94
CA CYS A 172 39.34 -22.81 -42.66
C CYS A 172 39.68 -24.30 -42.79
#